data_AF-A0A834JB54-F1
#
_entry.id   AF-A0A834JB54-F1
#
_cell.length_a   1.000
_cell.length_b   1.000
_cell.length_c   1.000
_cell.angle_alpha   90.00
_cell.angle_beta   90.00
_cell.angle_gamma   90.00
#
_symmetry.space_group_name_H-M   'P 1'
#
loop_
_entity.id
_entity.type
_entity.pdbx_description
1 polymer ?
#
loop_
_entity_poly.entity_id
_entity_poly.type
_entity_poly.pdbx_seq_one_letter_code
_entity_poly.pdbx_strand_id
1 'polypeptide(L)' 'MIEVKCRHCRKNLFQNESFTLLTSHNEDKNNIEHTGCGDNFIEHFLYMSTENLPTWIQEIIDQVKSIFLTYFHINHHKK' A
#
# COMPACT_ATOMS: atom_id res chain seq x y z
N MET A 1 1.18 12.64 13.11
CA MET A 1 0.90 12.59 11.66
C MET A 1 2.06 11.87 10.98
N ILE A 2 1.79 10.84 10.17
CA ILE A 2 2.83 10.04 9.52
C ILE A 2 3.14 10.64 8.16
N GLU A 3 4.44 10.83 7.86
CA GLU A 3 4.89 11.28 6.54
C GLU A 3 5.42 10.09 5.75
N VAL A 4 4.84 9.81 4.57
CA VAL A 4 5.42 8.84 3.62
C VAL A 4 6.17 9.61 2.56
N LYS A 5 7.47 9.34 2.46
CA LYS A 5 8.37 10.00 1.51
C LYS A 5 8.95 8.99 0.54
N CYS A 6 9.14 9.42 -0.70
CA CYS A 6 9.90 8.64 -1.67
C CYS A 6 11.31 8.34 -1.12
N ARG A 7 11.73 7.08 -1.17
CA ARG A 7 13.08 6.68 -0.70
C ARG A 7 14.19 7.43 -1.44
N HIS A 8 14.00 7.71 -2.72
CA HIS A 8 15.02 8.32 -3.57
C HIS A 8 15.02 9.85 -3.50
N CYS A 9 13.90 10.50 -3.84
CA CYS A 9 13.85 11.97 -3.93
C CYS A 9 13.38 12.67 -2.65
N ARG A 10 13.03 11.91 -1.60
CA ARG A 10 12.54 12.41 -0.29
C ARG A 10 11.31 13.31 -0.34
N LYS A 11 10.68 13.47 -1.50
CA LYS A 11 9.39 14.17 -1.66
C LYS A 11 8.30 13.43 -0.90
N ASN A 12 7.42 14.19 -0.27
CA ASN A 12 6.22 13.65 0.36
C ASN A 12 5.28 13.14 -0.74
N LEU A 13 4.85 11.87 -0.61
CA LEU A 13 4.02 11.20 -1.61
C LEU A 13 2.52 11.51 -1.43
N PHE A 14 2.11 11.94 -0.24
CA PHE A 14 0.70 12.15 0.12
C PHE A 14 0.51 13.56 0.70
N GLN A 15 0.96 14.58 -0.04
CA GLN A 15 0.80 15.96 0.38
C GLN A 15 -0.70 16.30 0.50
N ASN A 16 -1.15 16.71 1.69
CA ASN A 16 -2.52 17.13 2.02
C ASN A 16 -3.61 16.04 2.01
N GLU A 17 -3.26 14.78 1.83
CA GLU A 17 -4.20 13.67 1.95
C GLU A 17 -4.07 13.01 3.33
N SER A 18 -5.19 12.88 4.03
CA SER A 18 -5.25 12.06 5.24
C SER A 18 -5.39 10.59 4.85
N PHE A 19 -4.38 9.78 5.16
CA PHE A 19 -4.43 8.33 4.99
C PHE A 19 -4.12 7.65 6.32
N THR A 20 -4.72 6.48 6.53
CA THR A 20 -4.52 5.68 7.72
C THR A 20 -3.66 4.48 7.37
N LEU A 21 -2.59 4.28 8.15
CA LEU A 21 -1.75 3.10 8.06
C LEU A 21 -2.17 2.09 9.12
N LEU A 22 -2.34 0.86 8.66
CA LEU A 22 -2.75 -0.29 9.45
C LEU A 22 -1.56 -1.21 9.72
N THR A 23 -1.57 -1.91 10.84
CA THR A 23 -0.66 -3.04 11.07
C THR A 23 -1.11 -4.28 10.32
N SER A 24 -0.30 -5.33 10.38
CA SER A 24 -0.66 -6.67 9.92
C SER A 24 -1.95 -7.22 10.56
N HIS A 25 -2.35 -6.70 11.72
CA HIS A 25 -3.60 -7.05 12.41
C HIS A 25 -4.76 -6.10 12.08
N ASN A 26 -4.58 -5.23 11.08
CA ASN A 26 -5.57 -4.26 10.62
C ASN A 26 -5.90 -3.16 11.65
N GLU A 27 -4.97 -2.88 12.56
CA GLU A 27 -5.14 -1.89 13.62
C GLU A 27 -4.56 -0.52 13.21
N ASP A 28 -5.25 0.56 13.55
CA ASP A 28 -4.78 1.91 13.30
C ASP A 28 -3.47 2.18 14.05
N LYS A 29 -2.40 2.47 13.31
CA LYS A 29 -1.08 2.75 13.90
C LYS A 29 -1.08 3.87 14.94
N ASN A 30 -2.01 4.82 14.83
CA ASN A 30 -2.11 5.93 15.80
C ASN A 30 -2.55 5.48 17.21
N ASN A 31 -3.10 4.27 17.35
CA ASN A 31 -3.61 3.71 18.61
C ASN A 31 -2.75 2.59 19.19
N ILE A 32 -1.52 2.39 18.70
CA ILE A 32 -0.71 1.25 19.10
C ILE A 32 0.24 1.65 20.22
N GLU A 33 -0.14 1.31 21.45
CA GLU A 33 0.84 0.93 22.45
C GLU A 33 1.58 -0.30 21.90
N HIS A 34 2.88 -0.21 21.73
CA HIS A 34 3.72 -1.23 21.09
C HIS A 34 3.70 -2.58 21.84
N THR A 35 2.63 -3.36 21.71
CA THR A 35 2.61 -4.78 22.07
C THR A 35 2.93 -5.58 20.81
N GLY A 36 4.22 -5.89 20.63
CA GLY A 36 4.71 -6.66 19.50
C GLY A 36 4.04 -8.05 19.42
N CYS A 37 3.64 -8.45 18.23
CA CYS A 37 3.27 -9.82 17.93
C CYS A 37 4.52 -10.55 17.41
N GLY A 38 5.00 -11.54 18.17
CA GLY A 38 6.04 -12.47 17.73
C GLY A 38 7.47 -11.92 17.83
N ASP A 39 8.33 -12.72 18.43
CA ASP A 39 9.69 -12.36 18.83
C ASP A 39 10.60 -11.93 17.66
N ASN A 40 11.43 -10.92 17.96
CA ASN A 40 12.73 -10.61 17.32
C ASN A 40 12.80 -9.99 15.92
N PHE A 41 11.70 -9.66 15.25
CA PHE A 41 11.77 -8.80 14.05
C PHE A 41 10.75 -7.67 14.12
N ILE A 42 11.23 -6.49 14.48
CA ILE A 42 10.48 -5.24 14.37
C ILE A 42 10.52 -4.79 12.89
N GLU A 43 9.99 -5.62 11.99
CA GLU A 43 9.57 -5.11 10.69
C GLU A 43 8.16 -4.54 10.88
N HIS A 44 8.10 -3.24 11.09
CA HIS A 44 6.84 -2.49 11.08
C HIS A 44 6.30 -2.47 9.65
N PHE A 45 5.77 -3.60 9.18
CA PHE A 45 4.97 -3.63 7.96
C PHE A 45 3.70 -2.84 8.21
N LEU A 46 3.56 -1.76 7.44
CA LEU A 46 2.41 -0.89 7.50
C LEU A 46 1.70 -0.96 6.16
N TYR A 47 0.40 -1.15 6.24
CA TYR A 47 -0.47 -1.35 5.11
C TYR A 47 -1.42 -0.17 4.98
N MET A 48 -1.87 0.09 3.77
CA MET A 48 -2.94 1.06 3.52
C MET A 48 -4.22 0.28 3.27
N SER A 49 -5.31 0.67 3.94
CA SER A 49 -6.63 0.10 3.64
C SER A 49 -7.02 0.44 2.20
N THR A 50 -7.67 -0.50 1.52
CA THR A 50 -8.26 -0.29 0.19
C THR A 50 -9.39 0.75 0.22
N GLU A 51 -10.03 0.95 1.36
CA GLU A 51 -11.13 1.90 1.53
C GLU A 51 -10.66 3.36 1.54
N ASN A 52 -9.42 3.59 1.99
CA ASN A 52 -8.83 4.92 2.15
C ASN A 52 -7.62 5.12 1.21
N LEU A 53 -7.60 4.38 0.10
CA LEU A 53 -6.53 4.43 -0.88
C LEU A 53 -6.68 5.70 -1.76
N PRO A 54 -5.62 6.51 -1.92
CA PRO A 54 -5.65 7.63 -2.86
C PRO A 54 -5.97 7.17 -4.28
N THR A 55 -6.79 7.94 -4.99
CA THR A 55 -7.29 7.61 -6.32
C THR A 55 -6.17 7.31 -7.31
N TRP A 56 -5.07 8.06 -7.25
CA TRP A 56 -3.92 7.83 -8.14
C TRP A 56 -3.25 6.47 -7.93
N ILE A 57 -3.24 5.92 -6.71
CA ILE A 57 -2.74 4.56 -6.46
C ILE A 57 -3.73 3.54 -7.02
N GLN A 58 -5.02 3.74 -6.78
CA GLN A 58 -6.07 2.87 -7.31
C GLN A 58 -6.02 2.79 -8.84
N GLU A 59 -5.85 3.93 -9.52
CA GLU A 59 -5.71 4.00 -10.98
C GLU A 59 -4.49 3.22 -11.48
N ILE A 60 -3.34 3.32 -10.81
CA ILE A 60 -2.15 2.54 -11.16
C ILE A 60 -2.41 1.03 -10.99
N ILE A 61 -3.06 0.63 -9.89
CA ILE A 61 -3.41 -0.78 -9.65
C ILE A 61 -4.30 -1.30 -10.77
N ASP A 62 -5.33 -0.54 -11.16
CA ASP A 62 -6.27 -0.96 -12.19
C ASP A 62 -5.63 -0.99 -13.58
N GLN A 63 -4.73 -0.04 -13.88
CA GLN A 63 -3.90 -0.09 -15.09
C GLN A 63 -3.04 -1.35 -15.14
N VAL A 64 -2.35 -1.68 -14.05
CA VAL A 64 -1.51 -2.89 -13.98
C VAL A 64 -2.36 -4.15 -14.14
N LYS A 65 -3.51 -4.26 -13.47
CA LYS A 65 -4.44 -5.37 -13.65
C LYS A 65 -4.89 -5.53 -15.10
N SER A 66 -5.24 -4.42 -15.76
CA SER A 66 -5.64 -4.41 -17.17
C SER A 66 -4.52 -4.93 -18.08
N ILE A 67 -3.27 -4.52 -17.84
CA ILE A 67 -2.10 -4.99 -18.60
C ILE A 67 -1.90 -6.50 -18.40
N PHE A 68 -1.97 -6.99 -17.16
CA PHE A 68 -1.84 -8.42 -16.87
C PHE A 68 -2.93 -9.25 -17.56
N LEU A 69 -4.19 -8.80 -17.52
CA LEU A 69 -5.31 -9.48 -18.19
C LEU A 69 -5.14 -9.48 -19.72
N THR A 70 -4.69 -8.37 -20.29
CA THR A 70 -4.42 -8.25 -21.73
C THR A 70 -3.30 -9.20 -22.16
N TYR A 71 -2.20 -9.25 -21.39
CA TYR A 71 -1.10 -10.18 -21.64
C TYR A 71 -1.57 -11.63 -21.55
N PHE A 72 -2.35 -11.98 -20.52
CA PHE A 72 -2.90 -13.33 -20.36
C PHE A 72 -3.81 -13.73 -21.54
N HIS A 73 -4.73 -12.84 -21.95
CA HIS A 73 -5.61 -13.07 -23.10
C HIS A 73 -4.83 -13.27 -24.40
N ILE A 74 -3.84 -12.42 -24.70
CA ILE A 74 -3.01 -12.54 -25.91
C ILE A 74 -2.28 -13.90 -25.94
N ASN A 75 -1.75 -14.34 -24.80
CA ASN A 75 -1.00 -15.59 -24.74
C ASN A 75 -1.90 -16.83 -24.77
N HIS A 76 -3.13 -16.75 -24.27
CA HIS A 76 -4.09 -17.86 -24.35
C HIS A 76 -4.72 -18.00 -25.75
N HIS A 77 -4.85 -16.92 -26.53
CA HIS A 77 -5.31 -16.98 -27.92
C HIS A 77 -4.22 -17.39 -28.94
N LYS A 78 -2.97 -17.52 -28.50
CA LYS A 78 -1.83 -17.98 -29.33
C LYS A 78 -1.53 -19.49 -29.16
N LYS A 79 -2.27 -20.21 -28.32
CA LYS A 79 -2.23 -21.67 -28.20
C LYS A 79 -3.43 -22.28 -28.91
#